data_AF-A0A953R5K9-F1
#
_entry.id   AF-A0A953R5K9-F1
#
_cell.length_a   1.000
_cell.length_b   1.000
_cell.length_c   1.000
_cell.angle_alpha   90.00
_cell.angle_beta   90.00
_cell.angle_gamma   90.00
#
_symmetry.space_group_name_H-M   'P 1'
#
loop_
_entity.id
_entity.type
_entity.pdbx_description
1 polymer ?
#
loop_
_entity_poly.entity_id
_entity_poly.type
_entity_poly.pdbx_seq_one_letter_code
_entity_poly.pdbx_strand_id
1 'polypeptide(L)'
;MKKEDLDRPYKLDAIEKSCTRSFLSASNRKQEMRLQCTDEGVKQSVSFRRDVMNSENFKFSMQGTGGDGTGTMGMNSSVTAKWIGPVCNSKDQKP
;
A
#
# COMPACT_ATOMS: atom_id res chain seq x y z
N MET A 1 -13.04 -8.62 16.19
CA MET A 1 -13.15 -7.65 15.09
C MET A 1 -14.61 -7.51 14.73
N LYS A 2 -15.15 -6.29 14.78
CA LYS A 2 -16.53 -6.01 14.35
C LYS A 2 -16.53 -5.43 12.94
N LYS A 3 -17.66 -5.53 12.24
CA LYS A 3 -17.84 -4.98 10.88
C LYS A 3 -17.55 -3.47 10.83
N GLU A 4 -17.85 -2.78 11.93
CA GLU A 4 -17.58 -1.37 12.19
C GLU A 4 -16.08 -1.02 12.17
N ASP A 5 -15.19 -1.97 12.52
CA ASP A 5 -13.74 -1.78 12.49
C ASP A 5 -13.17 -1.89 11.06
N LEU A 6 -13.88 -2.55 10.14
CA LEU A 6 -13.49 -2.74 8.74
C LEU A 6 -14.04 -1.63 7.82
N ASP A 7 -15.12 -0.97 8.22
CA ASP A 7 -15.76 0.16 7.52
C ASP A 7 -15.15 1.52 7.87
N ARG A 8 -14.20 1.58 8.82
CA ARG A 8 -13.36 2.77 8.96
C ARG A 8 -12.36 2.73 7.81
N PRO A 9 -12.47 3.61 6.79
CA PRO A 9 -11.36 3.79 5.89
C PRO A 9 -10.16 4.08 6.78
N TYR A 10 -9.07 3.32 6.62
CA TYR A 10 -7.77 3.76 7.11
C TYR A 10 -7.69 5.22 6.73
N LYS A 11 -7.71 6.13 7.71
CA LYS A 11 -7.75 7.57 7.46
C LYS A 11 -6.42 7.99 6.85
N LEU A 12 -6.23 7.64 5.58
CA LEU A 12 -5.09 7.98 4.76
C LEU A 12 -4.98 9.50 4.64
N ASP A 13 -6.09 10.22 4.78
CA ASP A 13 -6.13 11.69 4.84
C ASP A 13 -5.46 12.26 6.11
N ALA A 14 -5.47 11.52 7.22
CA ALA A 14 -4.74 11.91 8.44
C ALA A 14 -3.22 11.62 8.32
N ILE A 15 -2.86 10.65 7.48
CA ILE A 15 -1.47 10.32 7.13
C ILE A 15 -0.87 11.41 6.23
N GLU A 16 -1.68 12.18 5.50
CA GLU A 16 -1.21 13.13 4.50
C GLU A 16 -0.45 14.34 5.07
N LYS A 17 -0.71 14.76 6.32
CA LYS A 17 -0.08 15.95 6.91
C LYS A 17 1.27 15.69 7.59
N SER A 18 1.52 14.47 8.09
CA SER A 18 2.74 14.13 8.84
C SER A 18 3.64 13.11 8.11
N CYS A 19 3.25 12.66 6.92
CA CYS A 19 3.96 11.63 6.19
C CYS A 19 4.40 12.03 4.78
N THR A 20 5.67 11.84 4.49
CA THR A 20 6.24 11.97 3.15
C THR A 20 5.94 10.73 2.33
N ARG A 21 5.26 10.91 1.19
CA ARG A 21 4.99 9.87 0.20
C ARG A 21 6.04 9.90 -0.91
N SER A 22 6.66 8.77 -1.19
CA SER A 22 7.64 8.62 -2.27
C SER A 22 7.29 7.43 -3.15
N PHE A 23 7.24 7.63 -4.47
CA PHE A 23 7.16 6.54 -5.43
C PHE A 23 8.58 6.09 -5.76
N LEU A 24 8.91 4.84 -5.44
CA LEU A 24 10.23 4.25 -5.72
C LEU A 24 10.27 3.65 -7.12
N SER A 25 9.14 3.10 -7.58
CA SER A 25 9.01 2.52 -8.91
C SER A 25 7.54 2.52 -9.33
N ALA A 26 7.27 2.88 -10.58
CA ALA A 26 5.94 2.78 -11.16
C ALA A 26 6.06 2.31 -12.61
N SER A 27 5.49 1.16 -12.90
CA SER A 27 5.34 0.59 -14.23
C SER A 27 3.96 -0.07 -14.35
N ASN A 28 3.62 -0.52 -15.55
CA ASN A 28 2.39 -1.27 -15.81
C ASN A 28 2.27 -2.57 -15.00
N ARG A 29 3.38 -3.13 -14.52
CA ARG A 29 3.41 -4.40 -13.76
C ARG A 29 3.88 -4.27 -12.33
N LYS A 30 4.57 -3.19 -11.96
CA LYS A 30 5.09 -3.02 -10.61
C LYS A 30 4.85 -1.60 -10.13
N GLN A 31 4.33 -1.47 -8.93
CA GLN A 31 4.24 -0.18 -8.24
C GLN A 31 4.82 -0.34 -6.85
N GLU A 32 5.76 0.52 -6.50
CA GLU A 32 6.43 0.54 -5.22
C GLU A 32 6.39 1.96 -4.67
N MET A 33 5.87 2.06 -3.46
CA MET A 33 5.59 3.31 -2.77
C MET A 33 6.08 3.20 -1.34
N ARG A 34 6.66 4.26 -0.82
CA ARG A 34 7.06 4.36 0.58
C ARG A 34 6.38 5.57 1.21
N LEU A 35 5.88 5.38 2.41
CA LEU A 35 5.38 6.42 3.30
C LEU A 35 6.31 6.51 4.50
N GLN A 36 6.76 7.71 4.83
CA GLN A 36 7.56 7.98 6.01
C GLN A 36 6.87 9.05 6.84
N CYS A 37 6.34 8.65 7.99
CA CYS A 37 5.69 9.52 8.96
C CYS A 37 6.66 9.86 10.08
N THR A 38 6.73 11.15 10.44
CA THR A 38 7.43 11.57 11.66
C THR A 38 6.48 12.48 12.43
N ASP A 39 6.06 12.03 13.61
CA ASP A 39 5.16 12.79 14.49
C ASP A 39 5.64 12.66 15.93
N GLU A 40 5.92 13.78 16.59
CA GLU A 40 6.31 13.89 18.01
C GLU A 40 7.29 12.82 18.54
N GLY A 41 8.31 12.46 17.76
CA GLY A 41 9.33 11.46 18.14
C GLY A 41 9.01 10.02 17.72
N VAL A 42 7.79 9.75 17.25
CA VAL A 42 7.39 8.49 16.63
C VAL A 42 7.77 8.51 15.15
N LYS A 43 8.63 7.58 14.74
CA LYS A 43 8.97 7.36 13.33
C LYS A 43 8.25 6.13 12.82
N GLN A 44 7.48 6.29 11.75
CA GLN A 44 6.85 5.17 11.06
C GLN A 44 7.25 5.17 9.59
N SER A 45 7.73 4.03 9.08
CA SER A 45 8.05 3.82 7.67
C SER A 45 7.22 2.66 7.16
N VAL A 46 6.38 2.91 6.15
CA VAL A 46 5.56 1.88 5.51
C VAL A 46 5.90 1.81 4.02
N SER A 47 6.33 0.65 3.56
CA SER A 47 6.56 0.33 2.16
C SER A 47 5.41 -0.50 1.63
N PHE A 48 4.86 -0.08 0.51
CA PHE A 48 3.80 -0.73 -0.24
C PHE A 48 4.35 -1.16 -1.59
N ARG A 49 4.11 -2.41 -1.95
CA ARG A 49 4.49 -2.94 -3.25
C ARG A 49 3.35 -3.76 -3.86
N ARG A 50 2.99 -3.40 -5.08
CA ARG A 50 2.04 -4.09 -5.95
C ARG A 50 2.79 -4.69 -7.11
N ASP A 51 2.60 -5.98 -7.35
CA ASP A 51 3.08 -6.67 -8.56
C ASP A 51 1.88 -7.26 -9.29
N VAL A 52 1.65 -6.84 -10.54
CA VAL A 52 0.69 -7.47 -11.45
C VAL A 52 1.39 -8.66 -12.08
N MET A 53 1.06 -9.86 -11.60
CA MET A 53 1.68 -11.11 -12.05
C MET A 53 1.15 -11.50 -13.42
N ASN A 54 -0.16 -11.33 -13.63
CA ASN A 54 -0.83 -11.49 -14.91
C ASN A 54 -2.13 -10.67 -14.88
N SER A 55 -2.92 -10.73 -15.95
CA SER A 55 -4.18 -9.97 -16.07
C SER A 55 -5.23 -10.30 -15.00
N GLU A 56 -5.13 -11.46 -14.35
CA GLU A 56 -6.05 -11.93 -13.33
C GLU A 56 -5.45 -11.96 -11.92
N ASN A 57 -4.13 -11.79 -11.74
CA ASN A 57 -3.49 -12.00 -10.45
C ASN A 57 -2.56 -10.85 -10.12
N PHE A 58 -2.74 -10.30 -8.93
CA PHE A 58 -1.84 -9.30 -8.38
C PHE A 58 -1.42 -9.70 -6.96
N LYS A 59 -0.18 -9.35 -6.64
CA LYS A 59 0.39 -9.47 -5.31
C LYS A 59 0.48 -8.09 -4.70
N PHE A 60 0.00 -7.97 -3.48
CA PHE A 60 0.18 -6.81 -2.63
C PHE A 60 1.08 -7.19 -1.46
N SER A 61 2.07 -6.36 -1.18
CA SER A 61 2.95 -6.52 -0.04
C SER A 61 3.10 -5.20 0.69
N MET A 62 3.09 -5.27 2.01
CA MET A 62 3.21 -4.15 2.90
C MET A 62 4.25 -4.49 3.96
N GLN A 63 5.21 -3.60 4.14
CA GLN A 63 6.22 -3.69 5.19
C GLN A 63 6.21 -2.39 5.99
N GLY A 64 5.88 -2.48 7.26
CA GLY A 64 5.85 -1.35 8.17
C GLY A 64 6.91 -1.51 9.25
N THR A 65 7.55 -0.42 9.63
CA THR A 65 8.28 -0.30 10.88
C THR A 65 7.81 0.95 11.60
N GLY A 66 7.54 0.83 12.90
CA GLY A 66 7.16 1.95 13.76
C GLY A 66 7.96 1.90 15.05
N GLY A 67 8.37 3.06 15.55
CA GLY A 67 9.03 3.15 16.85
C GLY A 67 8.82 4.49 17.52
N ASP A 68 8.67 4.46 18.83
CA ASP A 68 8.42 5.60 19.74
C ASP A 68 9.63 5.91 20.65
N GLY A 69 10.80 5.36 20.30
CA GLY A 69 12.03 5.47 21.08
C GLY A 69 12.20 4.42 22.17
N THR A 70 11.14 3.73 22.61
CA THR A 70 11.21 2.67 23.63
C THR A 70 11.14 1.27 23.04
N GLY A 71 10.49 1.11 21.89
CA GLY A 71 10.42 -0.14 21.16
C GLY A 71 10.31 0.07 19.65
N THR A 72 10.76 -0.92 18.89
CA THR A 72 10.50 -0.99 17.43
C THR A 72 9.54 -2.14 17.16
N MET A 73 8.43 -1.85 16.50
CA MET A 73 7.49 -2.86 16.01
C MET A 73 7.61 -2.96 14.49
N GLY A 74 7.81 -4.18 14.01
CA GLY A 74 7.82 -4.51 12.58
C GLY A 74 6.52 -5.19 12.17
N MET A 75 6.01 -4.85 10.99
CA MET A 75 4.88 -5.52 10.36
C MET A 75 5.27 -5.92 8.95
N ASN A 76 4.98 -7.16 8.57
CA ASN A 76 5.14 -7.62 7.19
C ASN A 76 3.89 -8.43 6.81
N SER A 77 3.21 -7.97 5.77
CA SER A 77 2.00 -8.59 5.26
C SER A 77 2.11 -8.74 3.76
N SER A 78 1.71 -9.89 3.25
CA SER A 78 1.59 -10.10 1.81
C SER A 78 0.31 -10.84 1.48
N VAL A 79 -0.37 -10.38 0.44
CA VAL A 79 -1.64 -10.91 -0.03
C VAL A 79 -1.55 -11.10 -1.53
N THR A 80 -1.99 -12.26 -2.00
CA THR A 80 -2.22 -12.51 -3.42
C THR A 80 -3.72 -12.48 -3.65
N ALA A 81 -4.15 -11.70 -4.63
CA ALA A 81 -5.55 -11.54 -4.95
C ALA A 81 -5.79 -11.78 -6.44
N LYS A 82 -6.95 -12.37 -6.73
CA LYS A 82 -7.43 -12.58 -8.09
C LYS A 82 -8.36 -11.44 -8.49
N TRP A 83 -8.09 -10.81 -9.62
CA TRP A 83 -8.97 -9.87 -10.29
C TRP A 83 -10.11 -10.62 -10.99
N ILE A 84 -11.35 -10.28 -10.65
CA ILE A 84 -12.56 -10.89 -11.21
C ILE A 84 -13.23 -9.96 -12.26
N GLY A 85 -12.67 -8.75 -12.46
CA GLY A 85 -13.18 -7.78 -13.43
C GLY A 85 -12.69 -8.02 -14.86
N PRO A 86 -13.24 -7.28 -15.84
CA PRO A 86 -12.75 -7.32 -17.21
C PRO A 86 -11.28 -6.90 -17.25
N VAL A 87 -10.51 -7.56 -18.11
CA VAL A 87 -9.13 -7.20 -18.42
C VAL A 87 -9.20 -6.18 -19.55
N CYS A 88 -8.65 -4.98 -19.35
CA CYS A 88 -8.53 -4.01 -20.43
C CYS A 88 -7.61 -4.59 -21.52
N ASN A 89 -8.18 -5.00 -22.65
CA ASN A 89 -7.40 -5.35 -23.82
C ASN A 89 -7.15 -4.07 -24.63
N SER A 90 -5.96 -3.93 -25.19
CA SER A 90 -5.57 -2.77 -26.01
C SER A 90 -6.48 -2.54 -27.24
N LYS A 91 -7.41 -3.46 -27.51
CA LYS A 91 -8.42 -3.38 -28.57
C LYS A 91 -9.65 -2.55 -28.19
N ASP A 92 -9.82 -2.21 -26.91
CA ASP A 92 -10.96 -1.44 -26.40
C ASP A 92 -10.69 0.07 -26.37
N GLN A 93 -9.49 0.51 -26.76
CA GLN A 93 -9.22 1.92 -27.07
C GLN A 93 -9.73 2.26 -28.46
N LYS A 94 -11.01 2.64 -28.54
CA LYS A 94 -11.55 3.30 -29.74
C LYS A 94 -10.87 4.68 -29.87
N PRO A 95 -10.42 5.08 -31.07
CA PRO A 95 -9.75 6.36 -31.31
C PRO A 95 -10.63 7.57 -30.96
#